data_AF-A0A818S532-F1
#
_entry.id   AF-A0A818S532-F1
#
_cell.length_a   1.000
_cell.length_b   1.000
_cell.length_c   1.000
_cell.angle_alpha   90.00
_cell.angle_beta   90.00
_cell.angle_gamma   90.00
#
_symmetry.space_group_name_H-M   'P 1'
#
loop_
_entity.id
_entity.type
_entity.pdbx_description
1 polymer ?
#
loop_
_entity_poly.entity_id
_entity_poly.type
_entity_poly.pdbx_seq_one_letter_code
_entity_poly.pdbx_strand_id
1 'polypeptide(L)'
;MEQTKRQRRTNSIVKKKKKLEGKITTLHSNSSTRTFITRFEDLPNEIIYEIFDILDFCSAYEIFSNLNRRFHQILVLSTLSIKIDISLISKPTFQRHYKQIIMPNKHRINSLCLSNPFILDLFFPSSQIISKFR
;
A
#
# COMPACT_ATOMS: atom_id res chain seq x y z
N MET A 1 34.71 -42.64 -59.34
CA MET A 1 34.27 -43.03 -57.98
C MET A 1 34.34 -41.88 -56.94
N GLU A 2 34.30 -40.60 -57.37
CA GLU A 2 34.38 -39.43 -56.48
C GLU A 2 33.08 -38.60 -56.38
N GLN A 3 32.25 -38.61 -57.42
CA GLN A 3 31.04 -37.77 -57.46
C GLN A 3 29.97 -38.19 -56.43
N THR A 4 29.92 -39.48 -56.08
CA THR A 4 28.95 -40.03 -55.11
C THR A 4 29.26 -39.68 -53.65
N LYS A 5 30.53 -39.38 -53.32
CA LYS A 5 30.94 -38.97 -51.96
C LYS A 5 30.63 -37.50 -51.69
N ARG A 6 30.67 -36.63 -52.70
CA ARG A 6 30.31 -35.21 -52.59
C ARG A 6 28.81 -35.00 -52.35
N GLN A 7 27.95 -35.74 -53.05
CA GLN A 7 26.49 -35.66 -52.89
C GLN A 7 26.00 -36.09 -51.49
N ARG A 8 26.71 -37.04 -50.85
CA ARG A 8 26.38 -37.50 -49.49
C ARG A 8 26.76 -36.47 -48.42
N ARG A 9 27.84 -35.71 -48.63
CA ARG A 9 28.26 -34.64 -47.71
C ARG A 9 27.31 -33.45 -47.73
N THR A 10 26.86 -33.01 -48.91
CA THR A 10 25.90 -31.90 -49.03
C THR A 10 24.55 -32.22 -48.40
N ASN A 11 24.03 -33.44 -48.59
CA ASN A 11 22.77 -33.87 -47.97
C ASN A 11 22.86 -34.01 -46.43
N SER A 12 24.04 -34.36 -45.89
CA SER A 12 24.27 -34.40 -44.44
C SER A 12 24.35 -33.00 -43.83
N ILE A 13 24.95 -32.04 -44.54
CA ILE A 13 25.05 -30.63 -44.11
C ILE A 13 23.67 -29.97 -44.17
N VAL A 14 22.88 -30.21 -45.22
CA VAL A 14 21.51 -29.68 -45.35
C VAL A 14 20.58 -30.26 -44.28
N LYS A 15 20.70 -31.55 -43.94
CA LYS A 15 19.95 -32.16 -42.82
C LYS A 15 20.39 -31.62 -41.46
N LYS A 16 21.69 -31.36 -41.25
CA LYS A 16 22.19 -30.72 -40.02
C LYS A 16 21.74 -29.27 -39.91
N LYS A 17 21.70 -28.52 -41.03
CA LYS A 17 21.22 -27.13 -41.07
C LYS A 17 19.70 -27.04 -40.80
N LYS A 18 18.87 -27.88 -41.43
CA LYS A 18 17.43 -27.99 -41.11
C LYS A 18 17.17 -28.42 -39.66
N LYS A 19 18.01 -29.30 -39.10
CA LYS A 19 17.93 -29.71 -37.69
C LYS A 19 18.38 -28.60 -36.72
N LEU A 20 19.31 -27.73 -37.12
CA LEU A 20 19.67 -26.53 -36.36
C LEU A 20 18.60 -25.44 -36.49
N GLU A 21 18.04 -25.20 -37.67
CA GLU A 21 16.98 -24.20 -37.91
C GLU A 21 15.68 -24.56 -37.18
N GLY A 22 15.31 -25.84 -37.13
CA GLY A 22 14.21 -26.34 -36.30
C GLY A 22 14.50 -26.31 -34.79
N LYS A 23 15.79 -26.30 -34.39
CA LYS A 23 16.21 -26.10 -32.99
C LYS A 23 16.24 -24.62 -32.59
N ILE A 24 16.54 -23.71 -33.53
CA ILE A 24 16.55 -22.26 -33.31
C ILE A 24 15.11 -21.74 -33.19
N THR A 25 14.16 -22.28 -33.96
CA THR A 25 12.73 -21.93 -33.81
C THR A 25 12.05 -22.55 -32.59
N THR A 26 12.62 -23.60 -31.98
CA THR A 26 12.16 -24.14 -30.68
C THR A 26 12.91 -23.58 -29.47
N LEU A 27 13.89 -22.70 -29.70
CA LEU A 27 14.54 -21.87 -28.68
C LEU A 27 14.01 -20.44 -28.63
N HIS A 28 12.94 -20.12 -29.36
CA HIS A 28 11.95 -19.16 -28.85
C HIS A 28 11.20 -19.85 -27.71
N SER A 29 11.95 -20.01 -26.63
CA SER A 29 11.45 -20.20 -25.29
C SER A 29 10.26 -19.26 -25.14
N ASN A 30 9.12 -19.88 -24.85
CA ASN A 30 8.13 -19.36 -23.93
C ASN A 30 8.83 -18.95 -22.62
N SER A 31 9.70 -17.94 -22.66
CA SER A 31 9.91 -17.09 -21.51
C SER A 31 8.74 -16.13 -21.57
N SER A 32 7.59 -16.61 -21.12
CA SER A 32 6.60 -15.72 -20.53
C SER A 32 7.40 -14.98 -19.46
N THR A 33 7.90 -13.79 -19.80
CA THR A 33 8.49 -12.87 -18.83
C THR A 33 7.35 -12.61 -17.86
N ARG A 34 7.32 -13.41 -16.79
CA ARG A 34 6.28 -13.33 -15.78
C ARG A 34 6.49 -11.97 -15.15
N THR A 35 5.69 -11.01 -15.59
CA THR A 35 5.68 -9.67 -15.03
C THR A 35 5.20 -9.84 -13.60
N PHE A 36 6.15 -9.80 -12.67
CA PHE A 36 5.84 -9.75 -11.25
C PHE A 36 5.26 -8.37 -10.99
N ILE A 37 3.93 -8.27 -11.07
CA ILE A 37 3.20 -7.09 -10.63
C ILE A 37 3.15 -7.19 -9.11
N THR A 38 4.04 -6.47 -8.43
CA THR A 38 3.96 -6.27 -6.98
C THR A 38 2.85 -5.28 -6.69
N ARG A 39 2.00 -5.60 -5.72
CA ARG A 39 0.95 -4.72 -5.24
C ARG A 39 1.37 -4.08 -3.92
N PHE A 40 0.82 -2.93 -3.59
CA PHE A 40 1.09 -2.29 -2.29
C PHE A 40 0.66 -3.20 -1.12
N GLU A 41 -0.38 -3.99 -1.37
CA GLU A 41 -0.93 -5.03 -0.50
C GLU A 41 0.03 -6.18 -0.23
N ASP A 42 1.09 -6.34 -1.01
CA ASP A 42 2.12 -7.36 -0.82
C ASP A 42 3.22 -6.90 0.15
N LEU A 43 3.20 -5.64 0.60
CA LEU A 43 4.18 -5.12 1.54
C LEU A 43 4.14 -5.89 2.88
N PRO A 44 5.30 -6.20 3.48
CA PRO A 44 5.38 -6.74 4.83
C PRO A 44 4.77 -5.78 5.87
N ASN A 45 4.24 -6.33 6.96
CA ASN A 45 3.61 -5.51 8.00
C ASN A 45 4.61 -4.55 8.66
N GLU A 46 5.88 -4.91 8.76
CA GLU A 46 6.92 -4.05 9.34
C GLU A 46 7.01 -2.72 8.58
N ILE A 47 7.02 -2.77 7.24
CA ILE A 47 7.08 -1.58 6.40
C ILE A 47 5.79 -0.74 6.53
N ILE A 48 4.64 -1.39 6.68
CA ILE A 48 3.38 -0.69 6.88
C ILE A 48 3.35 0.05 8.22
N TYR A 49 3.92 -0.55 9.27
CA TYR A 49 4.06 0.11 10.56
C TYR A 49 4.96 1.34 10.48
N GLU A 50 6.09 1.24 9.77
CA GLU A 50 6.96 2.40 9.54
C GLU A 50 6.23 3.53 8.80
N ILE A 51 5.41 3.23 7.79
CA ILE A 51 4.58 4.23 7.10
C ILE A 51 3.60 4.90 8.07
N PHE A 52 2.98 4.12 8.96
CA PHE A 52 2.02 4.63 9.95
C PHE A 52 2.68 5.42 11.08
N ASP A 53 3.98 5.26 11.32
CA ASP A 53 4.73 6.11 12.25
C ASP A 53 5.01 7.50 11.68
N ILE A 54 5.07 7.63 10.34
CA ILE A 54 5.29 8.90 9.64
C ILE A 54 3.98 9.67 9.45
N LEU A 55 2.88 8.97 9.15
CA LEU A 55 1.57 9.59 8.91
C LEU A 55 0.78 9.76 10.20
N ASP A 56 -0.06 10.79 10.28
CA ASP A 56 -1.09 10.81 11.31
C ASP A 56 -2.12 9.71 11.05
N PHE A 57 -2.71 9.19 12.12
CA PHE A 57 -3.58 8.03 12.01
C PHE A 57 -4.89 8.31 11.26
N CYS A 58 -5.40 9.54 11.31
CA CYS A 58 -6.60 9.89 10.55
C CYS A 58 -6.31 9.86 9.05
N SER A 59 -5.19 10.43 8.62
CA SER A 59 -4.73 10.34 7.22
C SER A 59 -4.45 8.91 6.79
N ALA A 60 -3.73 8.13 7.62
CA ALA A 60 -3.47 6.73 7.32
C ALA A 60 -4.78 5.93 7.18
N TYR A 61 -5.76 6.18 8.04
CA TYR A 61 -7.06 5.55 7.94
C TYR A 61 -7.78 5.94 6.64
N GLU A 62 -7.88 7.23 6.30
CA GLU A 62 -8.56 7.66 5.07
C GLU A 62 -7.92 7.09 3.80
N ILE A 63 -6.59 7.02 3.75
CA ILE A 63 -5.85 6.52 2.59
C ILE A 63 -5.95 4.99 2.49
N PHE A 64 -5.73 4.27 3.59
CA PHE A 64 -5.47 2.83 3.57
C PHE A 64 -6.65 1.96 3.99
N SER A 65 -7.67 2.49 4.71
CA SER A 65 -8.76 1.66 5.26
C SER A 65 -9.57 0.92 4.19
N ASN A 66 -9.63 1.47 2.99
CA ASN A 66 -10.46 0.97 1.89
C ASN A 66 -9.67 0.20 0.83
N LEU A 67 -8.34 0.11 0.94
CA LEU A 67 -7.52 -0.60 -0.05
C LEU A 67 -7.74 -2.11 0.04
N ASN A 68 -7.60 -2.68 1.24
CA ASN A 68 -7.90 -4.08 1.47
C ASN A 68 -8.23 -4.36 2.95
N ARG A 69 -8.76 -5.57 3.20
CA ARG A 69 -9.13 -6.03 4.54
C ARG A 69 -7.95 -6.11 5.51
N ARG A 70 -6.75 -6.48 5.04
CA ARG A 70 -5.52 -6.55 5.85
C ARG A 70 -5.16 -5.17 6.41
N PHE A 71 -5.18 -4.10 5.61
CA PHE A 71 -4.90 -2.75 6.07
C PHE A 71 -5.93 -2.26 7.08
N HIS A 72 -7.21 -2.50 6.81
CA HIS A 72 -8.26 -2.19 7.76
C HIS A 72 -8.04 -2.91 9.10
N GLN A 73 -7.71 -4.20 9.06
CA GLN A 73 -7.39 -4.99 10.26
C GLN A 73 -6.15 -4.46 10.99
N ILE A 74 -5.10 -4.08 10.27
CA ILE A 74 -3.92 -3.48 10.88
C ILE A 74 -4.29 -2.18 11.59
N LEU A 75 -5.06 -1.30 10.94
CA LEU A 75 -5.45 -0.03 11.56
C LEU A 75 -6.31 -0.26 12.81
N VAL A 76 -7.30 -1.16 12.75
CA VAL A 76 -8.30 -1.35 13.81
C VAL A 76 -7.84 -2.27 14.94
N LEU A 77 -7.15 -3.38 14.64
CA LEU A 77 -6.83 -4.45 15.59
C LEU A 77 -5.40 -4.41 16.12
N SER A 78 -4.54 -3.57 15.54
CA SER A 78 -3.14 -3.48 15.99
C SER A 78 -3.03 -2.89 17.40
N THR A 79 -1.95 -3.22 18.09
CA THR A 79 -1.53 -2.56 19.34
C THR A 79 -0.71 -1.29 19.08
N LEU A 80 -0.53 -0.90 17.81
CA LEU A 80 0.17 0.32 17.43
C LEU A 80 -0.39 1.52 18.16
N SER A 81 0.53 2.32 18.68
CA SER A 81 0.25 3.56 19.36
C SER A 81 -0.19 4.61 18.35
N ILE A 82 -1.27 5.33 18.64
CA ILE A 82 -1.93 6.21 17.70
C ILE A 82 -1.58 7.66 18.01
N LYS A 83 -1.00 8.34 17.02
CA LYS A 83 -0.84 9.80 17.00
C LYS A 83 -1.92 10.41 16.12
N ILE A 84 -2.66 11.37 16.69
CA ILE A 84 -3.71 12.08 15.97
C ILE A 84 -3.34 13.55 15.87
N ASP A 85 -3.28 14.05 14.65
CA ASP A 85 -3.20 15.49 14.40
C ASP A 85 -4.51 15.96 13.80
N ILE A 86 -5.26 16.75 14.56
CA ILE A 86 -6.49 17.37 14.08
C ILE A 86 -6.32 18.87 13.86
N SER A 87 -5.10 19.37 13.69
CA SER A 87 -4.81 20.80 13.57
C SER A 87 -5.33 21.41 12.27
N LEU A 88 -5.32 20.64 11.19
CA LEU A 88 -5.61 21.12 9.84
C LEU A 88 -6.99 20.69 9.30
N ILE A 89 -7.76 19.94 10.09
CA ILE A 89 -9.04 19.37 9.63
C ILE A 89 -10.23 20.29 9.92
N SER A 90 -11.27 20.23 9.08
CA SER A 90 -12.51 20.98 9.32
C SER A 90 -13.33 20.39 10.46
N LYS A 91 -14.26 21.17 11.06
CA LYS A 91 -15.19 20.68 12.09
C LYS A 91 -16.04 19.48 11.63
N PRO A 92 -16.64 19.46 10.42
CA PRO A 92 -17.32 18.27 9.92
C PRO A 92 -16.41 17.04 9.77
N THR A 93 -15.19 17.23 9.26
CA THR A 93 -14.18 16.17 9.15
C THR A 93 -13.82 15.61 10.52
N PHE A 94 -13.61 16.49 11.50
CA PHE A 94 -13.39 16.09 12.89
C PHE A 94 -14.54 15.27 13.44
N GLN A 95 -15.80 15.68 13.25
CA GLN A 95 -16.94 14.92 13.74
C GLN A 95 -17.03 13.51 13.13
N ARG A 96 -16.68 13.38 11.85
CA ARG A 96 -16.60 12.08 11.17
C ARG A 96 -15.51 11.22 11.78
N HIS A 97 -14.29 11.73 11.88
CA HIS A 97 -13.16 11.03 12.48
C HIS A 97 -13.39 10.68 13.94
N TYR A 98 -14.03 11.58 14.69
CA TYR A 98 -14.33 11.35 16.10
C TYR A 98 -15.15 10.08 16.28
N LYS A 99 -16.22 9.92 15.50
CA LYS A 99 -17.10 8.74 15.59
C LYS A 99 -16.46 7.46 15.06
N GLN A 100 -15.72 7.55 13.95
CA GLN A 100 -15.24 6.37 13.23
C GLN A 100 -13.86 5.88 13.68
N ILE A 101 -13.02 6.80 14.17
CA ILE A 101 -11.59 6.57 14.36
C ILE A 101 -11.19 6.85 15.82
N ILE A 102 -11.44 8.06 16.30
CA ILE A 102 -10.94 8.51 17.61
C ILE A 102 -11.63 7.75 18.74
N MET A 103 -12.96 7.74 18.75
CA MET A 103 -13.73 7.16 19.86
C MET A 103 -13.52 5.64 20.00
N PRO A 104 -13.52 4.83 18.91
CA PRO A 104 -13.25 3.39 19.01
C PRO A 104 -11.82 3.07 19.45
N ASN A 105 -10.85 3.90 19.03
CA ASN A 105 -9.42 3.66 19.30
C ASN A 105 -8.86 4.50 20.45
N LYS A 106 -9.71 5.13 21.28
CA LYS A 106 -9.29 6.05 22.35
C LYS A 106 -8.23 5.48 23.30
N HIS A 107 -8.27 4.16 23.52
CA HIS A 107 -7.38 3.45 24.42
C HIS A 107 -5.95 3.30 23.87
N ARG A 108 -5.74 3.56 22.57
CA ARG A 108 -4.44 3.47 21.88
C ARG A 108 -3.83 4.83 21.59
N ILE A 109 -4.55 5.92 21.81
CA ILE A 109 -4.09 7.28 21.52
C ILE A 109 -3.02 7.66 22.53
N ASN A 110 -1.81 7.95 22.04
CA ASN A 110 -0.70 8.42 22.88
C ASN A 110 -0.52 9.94 22.80
N SER A 111 -0.96 10.55 21.71
CA SER A 111 -0.70 11.94 21.39
C SER A 111 -1.85 12.48 20.55
N LEU A 112 -2.30 13.68 20.93
CA LEU A 112 -3.36 14.40 20.26
C LEU A 112 -2.93 15.86 20.08
N CYS A 113 -2.73 16.27 18.82
CA CYS A 113 -2.41 17.66 18.49
C CYS A 113 -3.70 18.44 18.26
N LEU A 114 -3.90 19.48 19.06
CA LEU A 114 -5.08 20.34 19.06
C LEU A 114 -4.67 21.77 18.71
N SER A 115 -4.78 22.15 17.44
CA SER A 115 -4.52 23.55 17.01
C SER A 115 -5.77 24.26 16.51
N ASN A 116 -6.91 23.58 16.49
CA ASN A 116 -8.06 24.03 15.74
C ASN A 116 -8.94 24.99 16.56
N PRO A 117 -9.32 26.18 16.04
CA PRO A 117 -10.09 27.17 16.81
C PRO A 117 -11.44 26.64 17.33
N PHE A 118 -12.13 25.80 16.54
CA PHE A 118 -13.42 25.23 16.95
C PHE A 118 -13.32 24.26 18.14
N ILE A 119 -12.11 23.78 18.47
CA ILE A 119 -11.88 22.95 19.65
C ILE A 119 -12.06 23.79 20.92
N LEU A 120 -11.71 25.08 20.89
CA LEU A 120 -11.89 25.98 22.02
C LEU A 120 -13.36 26.11 22.40
N ASP A 121 -14.27 26.22 21.42
CA ASP A 121 -15.71 26.23 21.68
C ASP A 121 -16.23 24.94 22.32
N LEU A 122 -15.54 23.82 22.08
CA LEU A 122 -15.92 22.50 22.59
C LEU A 122 -15.52 22.32 24.06
N PHE A 123 -14.32 22.78 24.43
CA PHE A 123 -13.78 22.64 25.80
C PHE A 123 -14.09 23.84 26.69
N PHE A 124 -14.23 25.02 26.10
CA PHE A 124 -14.54 26.27 26.77
C PHE A 124 -15.80 26.88 26.17
N PRO A 125 -16.96 26.20 26.27
CA PRO A 125 -18.21 26.78 25.82
C PRO A 125 -18.40 28.12 26.54
N SER A 126 -18.59 29.17 25.76
CA SER A 126 -18.66 30.56 26.23
C SER A 126 -19.73 30.78 27.32
N SER A 127 -20.73 29.90 27.39
CA SER A 127 -21.72 29.84 28.47
C SER A 127 -21.14 29.59 29.87
N GLN A 128 -20.02 28.87 29.99
CA GLN A 128 -19.33 28.61 31.27
C GLN A 128 -18.37 29.74 31.68
N ILE A 129 -17.94 30.56 30.73
CA ILE A 129 -17.07 31.72 31.02
C ILE A 129 -17.93 32.86 31.58
N ILE A 130 -19.08 33.12 30.95
CA ILE A 130 -19.98 34.21 31.36
C ILE A 130 -20.56 33.97 32.76
N SER A 131 -20.80 32.71 33.16
CA SER A 131 -21.29 32.39 34.50
C SER A 131 -20.25 32.61 35.62
N LYS A 132 -18.96 32.77 35.30
CA LYS A 132 -17.91 33.08 36.28
C LYS A 132 -17.66 34.58 36.48
N PHE A 133 -18.27 35.43 35.65
CA PHE A 133 -18.15 36.89 35.72
C PHE A 133 -19.46 37.57 36.18
N ARG A 134 -20.40 36.78 36.72
CA ARG A 134 -21.67 37.24 37.29
C ARG A 134 -21.76 36.79 38.74
#